data_AF-A0A939AH63-F1
#
_entry.id   AF-A0A939AH63-F1
#
_cell.length_a   1.000
_cell.length_b   1.000
_cell.length_c   1.000
_cell.angle_alpha   90.00
_cell.angle_beta   90.00
_cell.angle_gamma   90.00
#
_symmetry.space_group_name_H-M   'P 1'
#
loop_
_entity.id
_entity.type
_entity.pdbx_description
1 polymer ?
#
loop_
_entity_poly.entity_id
_entity_poly.type
_entity_poly.pdbx_seq_one_letter_code
_entity_poly.pdbx_strand_id
1 'polypeptide(L)'
;MSGLPTVVWGEDQVFCDGPAPELDAEFFADIARNLLSKSTQVTVSVDVDDAESQVRLAVAGFVVQPINAEAPEEDEECVTLERRGPLESLLADLRRLPAGAALGMLAMDGARGVDLDCGIGLDIWGEGALAATRTAAIARGISLDEKPPEDDLNDH
;
A
#
# COMPACT_ATOMS: atom_id res chain seq x y z
N MET A 1 3.32 12.79 -21.96
CA MET A 1 3.23 11.69 -20.99
C MET A 1 2.13 12.08 -20.03
N SER A 2 1.09 11.26 -19.89
CA SER A 2 0.09 11.47 -18.84
C SER A 2 0.73 11.10 -17.49
N GLY A 3 0.54 11.94 -16.48
CA GLY A 3 0.98 11.63 -15.12
C GLY A 3 0.11 10.53 -14.49
N LEU A 4 0.57 9.99 -13.37
CA LEU A 4 -0.17 9.09 -12.50
C LEU A 4 -1.27 9.89 -11.80
N PRO A 5 -2.56 9.61 -12.05
CA PRO A 5 -3.65 10.31 -11.36
C PRO A 5 -3.48 10.25 -9.85
N THR A 6 -3.51 11.40 -9.18
CA THR A 6 -3.25 11.52 -7.75
C THR A 6 -4.22 12.50 -7.12
N VAL A 7 -5.01 12.04 -6.14
CA VAL A 7 -5.92 12.87 -5.34
C VAL A 7 -5.26 13.21 -4.01
N VAL A 8 -5.26 14.49 -3.66
CA VAL A 8 -4.53 15.03 -2.49
C VAL A 8 -5.49 15.68 -1.50
N TRP A 9 -5.75 15.04 -0.36
CA TRP A 9 -6.51 15.59 0.77
C TRP A 9 -5.53 16.25 1.77
N GLY A 10 -4.81 17.28 1.29
CA GLY A 10 -3.79 17.98 2.08
C GLY A 10 -2.44 17.24 2.15
N GLU A 11 -1.62 17.59 3.13
CA GLU A 11 -0.25 17.04 3.25
C GLU A 11 -0.21 15.60 3.79
N ASP A 12 -1.28 15.17 4.46
CA ASP A 12 -1.30 13.97 5.29
C ASP A 12 -2.15 12.83 4.70
N GLN A 13 -2.80 13.04 3.55
CA GLN A 13 -3.59 12.02 2.89
C GLN A 13 -3.51 12.16 1.37
N VAL A 14 -3.11 11.07 0.71
CA VAL A 14 -2.96 10.99 -0.74
C VAL A 14 -3.51 9.66 -1.23
N PHE A 15 -4.31 9.69 -2.28
CA PHE A 15 -4.65 8.52 -3.07
C PHE A 15 -4.01 8.66 -4.45
N CYS A 16 -3.36 7.63 -4.97
CA CYS A 16 -2.90 7.64 -6.36
C CYS A 16 -3.20 6.32 -7.04
N ASP A 17 -3.38 6.35 -8.36
CA ASP A 17 -3.46 5.10 -9.12
C ASP A 17 -2.16 4.31 -8.95
N GLY A 18 -2.24 2.98 -9.12
CA GLY A 18 -1.05 2.15 -9.20
C GLY A 18 -0.22 2.52 -10.42
N PRO A 19 1.13 2.57 -10.33
CA PRO A 19 1.95 2.69 -11.51
C PRO A 19 1.84 1.43 -12.40
N ALA A 20 2.75 1.26 -13.35
CA ALA A 20 2.78 0.01 -14.10
C ALA A 20 3.07 -1.17 -13.14
N PRO A 21 2.45 -2.35 -13.29
CA PRO A 21 2.56 -3.48 -12.35
C PRO A 21 3.99 -3.91 -11.98
N GLU A 22 4.95 -3.68 -12.88
CA GLU A 22 6.37 -3.92 -12.63
C GLU A 22 7.03 -2.93 -11.65
N LEU A 23 6.39 -1.79 -11.37
CA LEU A 23 6.86 -0.74 -10.47
C LEU A 23 6.09 -0.67 -9.16
N ASP A 24 4.91 -1.28 -9.05
CA ASP A 24 4.00 -1.14 -7.90
C ASP A 24 4.69 -1.44 -6.56
N ALA A 25 5.30 -2.62 -6.45
CA ALA A 25 6.00 -3.06 -5.24
C ALA A 25 7.12 -2.09 -4.82
N GLU A 26 7.80 -1.57 -5.82
CA GLU A 26 8.99 -0.79 -5.66
C GLU A 26 8.66 0.69 -5.34
N PHE A 27 7.66 1.25 -6.01
CA PHE A 27 7.11 2.57 -5.72
C PHE A 27 6.52 2.61 -4.32
N PHE A 28 5.68 1.62 -3.97
CA PHE A 28 5.16 1.41 -2.64
C PHE A 28 6.26 1.35 -1.57
N ALA A 29 7.27 0.50 -1.77
CA ALA A 29 8.34 0.33 -0.81
C ALA A 29 9.21 1.59 -0.64
N ASP A 30 9.27 2.45 -1.65
CA ASP A 30 9.95 3.73 -1.58
C ASP A 30 9.10 4.78 -0.85
N ILE A 31 7.77 4.81 -1.06
CA ILE A 31 6.85 5.65 -0.27
C ILE A 31 6.94 5.27 1.21
N ALA A 32 6.80 3.99 1.55
CA ALA A 32 6.88 3.50 2.92
C ALA A 32 8.21 3.88 3.59
N ARG A 33 9.34 3.81 2.87
CA ARG A 33 10.66 4.24 3.39
C ARG A 33 10.76 5.75 3.61
N ASN A 34 10.13 6.56 2.78
CA ASN A 34 10.16 8.01 2.90
C ASN A 34 9.20 8.50 3.99
N LEU A 35 8.10 7.78 4.21
CA LEU A 35 7.09 8.10 5.21
C LEU A 35 7.49 7.63 6.62
N LEU A 36 8.20 6.50 6.71
CA LEU A 36 8.45 5.78 7.96
C LEU A 36 9.93 5.59 8.22
N SER A 37 10.33 5.59 9.50
CA SER A 37 11.69 5.23 9.87
C SER A 37 11.99 3.76 9.57
N LYS A 38 13.23 3.44 9.17
CA LYS A 38 13.65 2.06 8.83
C LYS A 38 13.41 1.04 9.94
N SER A 39 13.46 1.49 11.20
CA SER A 39 13.29 0.65 12.39
C SER A 39 11.84 0.61 12.90
N THR A 40 10.92 1.34 12.28
CA THR A 40 9.54 1.37 12.74
C THR A 40 8.94 -0.03 12.66
N GLN A 41 8.22 -0.41 13.71
CA GLN A 41 7.45 -1.65 13.73
C GLN A 41 6.19 -1.45 12.90
N VAL A 42 6.01 -2.27 11.88
CA VAL A 42 4.87 -2.22 10.97
C VAL A 42 4.23 -3.59 10.87
N THR A 43 2.97 -3.61 10.46
CA THR A 43 2.28 -4.83 10.03
C THR A 43 2.05 -4.71 8.54
N VAL A 44 2.46 -5.73 7.78
CA VAL A 44 2.06 -5.87 6.38
C VAL A 44 0.96 -6.91 6.35
N SER A 45 -0.19 -6.53 5.80
CA SER A 45 -1.35 -7.37 5.54
C SER A 45 -1.45 -7.56 4.02
N VAL A 46 -1.67 -8.79 3.56
CA VAL A 46 -1.81 -9.10 2.13
C VAL A 46 -3.03 -9.97 1.95
N ASP A 47 -3.98 -9.47 1.18
CA ASP A 47 -5.16 -10.21 0.77
C ASP A 47 -4.79 -11.08 -0.44
N VAL A 48 -5.07 -12.38 -0.34
CA VAL A 48 -4.83 -13.34 -1.43
C VAL A 48 -6.04 -14.23 -1.65
N ASP A 49 -6.35 -14.45 -2.92
CA ASP A 49 -7.43 -15.31 -3.40
C ASP A 49 -6.90 -16.62 -4.03
N ASP A 50 -5.58 -16.76 -4.16
CA ASP A 50 -4.93 -17.93 -4.76
C ASP A 50 -3.99 -18.69 -3.81
N ALA A 51 -4.04 -20.03 -3.91
CA ALA A 51 -3.28 -20.93 -3.05
C ALA A 51 -1.75 -20.87 -3.27
N GLU A 52 -1.28 -20.48 -4.45
CA GLU A 52 0.15 -20.40 -4.75
C GLU A 52 0.79 -19.20 -4.03
N SER A 53 0.15 -18.04 -4.10
CA SER A 53 0.55 -16.82 -3.37
C SER A 53 0.50 -17.04 -1.87
N GLN A 54 -0.56 -17.70 -1.35
CA GLN A 54 -0.67 -18.04 0.06
C GLN A 54 0.53 -18.87 0.55
N VAL A 55 0.92 -19.92 -0.17
CA VAL A 55 2.08 -20.77 0.19
C VAL A 55 3.38 -19.97 0.15
N ARG A 56 3.57 -19.12 -0.87
CA ARG A 56 4.78 -18.28 -0.99
C ARG A 56 4.91 -17.29 0.17
N LEU A 57 3.81 -16.62 0.54
CA LEU A 57 3.77 -15.69 1.66
C LEU A 57 3.97 -16.41 3.00
N ALA A 58 3.42 -17.61 3.17
CA ALA A 58 3.68 -18.44 4.34
C ALA A 58 5.18 -18.79 4.49
N VAL A 59 5.87 -19.12 3.39
CA VAL A 59 7.32 -19.34 3.38
C VAL A 59 8.09 -18.05 3.72
N ALA A 60 7.56 -16.89 3.32
CA ALA A 60 8.10 -15.57 3.70
C ALA A 60 7.75 -15.16 5.15
N GLY A 61 7.09 -16.03 5.92
CA GLY A 61 6.78 -15.83 7.33
C GLY A 61 5.52 -15.02 7.59
N PHE A 62 4.66 -14.84 6.59
CA PHE A 62 3.32 -14.31 6.80
C PHE A 62 2.41 -15.39 7.37
N VAL A 63 1.43 -14.96 8.18
CA VAL A 63 0.47 -15.84 8.84
C VAL A 63 -0.94 -15.41 8.50
N VAL A 64 -1.77 -16.38 8.11
CA VAL A 64 -3.20 -16.16 7.86
C VAL A 64 -3.85 -15.59 9.11
N GLN A 65 -4.53 -14.47 8.98
CA GLN A 65 -5.34 -13.91 10.05
C GLN A 65 -6.74 -14.52 10.03
N PRO A 66 -7.35 -14.72 11.21
CA PRO A 66 -8.75 -15.08 11.28
C PRO A 66 -9.60 -13.92 10.76
N ILE A 67 -10.56 -14.21 9.87
CA ILE A 67 -11.57 -13.25 9.40
C ILE A 67 -12.24 -12.63 10.63
N ASN A 68 -12.17 -11.32 10.75
CA ASN A 68 -12.83 -10.62 11.85
C ASN A 68 -14.33 -10.61 11.58
N ALA A 69 -15.11 -11.35 12.38
CA ALA A 69 -16.56 -11.47 12.19
C ALA A 69 -17.34 -10.14 12.31
N GLU A 70 -16.69 -9.06 12.74
CA GLU A 70 -17.23 -7.70 12.80
C GLU A 70 -16.90 -6.85 11.55
N ALA A 71 -16.08 -7.34 10.62
CA ALA A 71 -15.81 -6.68 9.35
C ALA A 71 -17.03 -6.81 8.41
N PRO A 72 -17.42 -5.72 7.70
CA PRO A 72 -18.49 -5.80 6.72
C PRO A 72 -18.09 -6.77 5.60
N GLU A 73 -18.95 -7.75 5.30
CA GLU A 73 -18.85 -8.77 4.22
C GLU A 73 -17.53 -8.72 3.42
N GLU A 74 -16.44 -9.22 4.00
CA GLU A 74 -15.23 -9.52 3.22
C GLU A 74 -15.59 -10.67 2.26
N ASP A 75 -15.20 -10.53 0.99
CA ASP A 75 -15.42 -11.56 -0.03
C ASP A 75 -14.93 -12.91 0.50
N GLU A 76 -15.83 -13.90 0.62
CA GLU A 76 -15.56 -15.22 1.22
C GLU A 76 -14.46 -16.02 0.45
N GLU A 77 -13.96 -15.47 -0.66
CA GLU A 77 -12.96 -16.06 -1.54
C GLU A 77 -11.52 -15.59 -1.25
N CYS A 78 -11.31 -14.60 -0.38
CA CYS A 78 -9.99 -14.05 -0.05
C CYS A 78 -9.54 -14.38 1.38
N VAL A 79 -8.23 -14.49 1.61
CA VAL A 79 -7.63 -14.60 2.96
C VAL A 79 -6.58 -13.51 3.18
N THR A 80 -6.67 -12.82 4.32
CA THR A 80 -5.65 -11.87 4.74
C THR A 80 -4.49 -12.59 5.43
N LEU A 81 -3.26 -12.36 4.95
CA LEU A 81 -2.03 -12.80 5.62
C LEU A 81 -1.26 -11.62 6.17
N GLU A 82 -0.81 -11.72 7.42
CA GLU A 82 -0.04 -10.67 8.08
C GLU A 82 1.36 -11.07 8.46
N ARG A 83 2.26 -10.09 8.47
CA ARG A 83 3.55 -10.20 9.13
C ARG A 83 3.92 -8.89 9.82
N ARG A 84 4.30 -9.00 11.09
CA ARG A 84 4.80 -7.88 11.90
C ARG A 84 6.32 -7.90 11.97
N GLY A 85 6.93 -6.71 11.94
CA GLY A 85 8.36 -6.56 12.15
C GLY A 85 8.90 -5.18 11.79
N PRO A 86 10.24 -5.01 11.81
CA PRO A 86 10.87 -3.79 11.34
C PRO A 86 10.63 -3.59 9.84
N LEU A 87 10.24 -2.37 9.46
CA LEU A 87 9.94 -1.98 8.08
C LEU A 87 10.98 -2.49 7.06
N GLU A 88 12.26 -2.21 7.29
CA GLU A 88 13.30 -2.54 6.30
C GLU A 88 13.42 -4.06 6.06
N SER A 89 13.17 -4.87 7.08
CA SER A 89 13.17 -6.33 6.93
C SER A 89 12.00 -6.80 6.06
N LEU A 90 10.83 -6.20 6.25
CA LEU A 90 9.61 -6.56 5.52
C LEU A 90 9.70 -6.10 4.07
N LEU A 91 10.17 -4.88 3.83
CA LEU A 91 10.38 -4.35 2.48
C LEU A 91 11.45 -5.14 1.69
N ALA A 92 12.45 -5.72 2.37
CA ALA A 92 13.44 -6.57 1.72
C ALA A 92 12.83 -7.88 1.21
N ASP A 93 11.80 -8.38 1.88
CA ASP A 93 11.10 -9.61 1.48
C ASP A 93 10.05 -9.31 0.40
N LEU A 94 9.31 -8.19 0.50
CA LEU A 94 8.38 -7.75 -0.55
C LEU A 94 9.06 -7.53 -1.91
N ARG A 95 10.26 -6.95 -1.94
CA ARG A 95 11.03 -6.74 -3.18
C ARG A 95 11.48 -8.04 -3.87
N ARG A 96 11.36 -9.20 -3.23
CA ARG A 96 11.66 -10.49 -3.85
C ARG A 96 10.44 -11.12 -4.52
N LEU A 97 9.26 -10.52 -4.36
CA LEU A 97 8.06 -10.96 -5.03
C LEU A 97 8.18 -10.70 -6.54
N PRO A 98 7.59 -11.56 -7.38
CA PRO A 98 7.55 -11.33 -8.82
C PRO A 98 6.73 -10.08 -9.15
N ALA A 99 7.01 -9.47 -10.30
CA ALA A 99 6.17 -8.39 -10.83
C ALA A 99 4.71 -8.85 -10.97
N GLY A 100 3.76 -8.00 -10.58
CA GLY A 100 2.34 -8.34 -10.58
C GLY A 100 1.91 -9.36 -9.52
N ALA A 101 2.73 -9.63 -8.50
CA ALA A 101 2.21 -10.30 -7.29
C ALA A 101 1.11 -9.43 -6.68
N ALA A 102 0.03 -10.05 -6.18
CA ALA A 102 -0.93 -9.36 -5.34
C ALA A 102 -0.19 -8.88 -4.08
N LEU A 103 -0.04 -7.58 -3.94
CA LEU A 103 0.52 -6.93 -2.76
C LEU A 103 -0.66 -6.32 -2.01
N GLY A 104 -0.69 -6.45 -0.69
CA GLY A 104 -1.72 -5.77 0.11
C GLY A 104 -1.17 -4.59 0.90
N MET A 105 -1.91 -4.24 1.95
CA MET A 105 -1.68 -3.12 2.86
C MET A 105 -0.39 -3.20 3.70
N LEU A 106 0.35 -2.09 3.83
CA LEU A 106 1.32 -1.87 4.91
C LEU A 106 0.76 -0.82 5.87
N ALA A 107 0.13 -1.31 6.94
CA ALA A 107 -0.40 -0.47 8.00
C ALA A 107 0.60 -0.37 9.16
N MET A 108 0.78 0.84 9.68
CA MET A 108 1.25 1.00 11.05
C MET A 108 0.11 1.49 11.93
N ASP A 109 -0.11 0.80 13.05
CA ASP A 109 -0.68 1.28 14.32
C ASP A 109 -1.51 2.59 14.23
N GLY A 110 -2.55 2.59 13.39
CA GLY A 110 -3.55 3.64 13.17
C GLY A 110 -3.08 5.04 12.71
N ALA A 111 -1.79 5.38 12.73
CA ALA A 111 -1.34 6.78 12.62
C ALA A 111 -0.70 7.18 11.28
N ARG A 112 -0.03 6.25 10.58
CA ARG A 112 0.55 6.46 9.24
C ARG A 112 0.63 5.13 8.50
N GLY A 113 0.45 5.14 7.19
CA GLY A 113 0.50 3.90 6.42
C GLY A 113 0.45 4.11 4.92
N VAL A 114 0.65 3.00 4.20
CA VAL A 114 0.47 2.90 2.76
C VAL A 114 -0.34 1.63 2.52
N ASP A 115 -1.53 1.78 1.98
CA ASP A 115 -2.37 0.67 1.53
C ASP A 115 -2.24 0.54 0.01
N LEU A 116 -2.05 -0.68 -0.48
CA LEU A 116 -1.94 -0.98 -1.91
C LEU A 116 -3.22 -1.63 -2.45
N ASP A 117 -4.19 -1.94 -1.57
CA ASP A 117 -5.38 -2.73 -1.91
C ASP A 117 -6.69 -1.93 -1.88
N CYS A 118 -6.62 -0.61 -2.09
CA CYS A 118 -7.83 0.18 -2.37
C CYS A 118 -8.26 0.02 -3.85
N GLY A 119 -8.32 -1.21 -4.35
CA GLY A 119 -8.71 -1.56 -5.72
C GLY A 119 -7.58 -1.43 -6.75
N ILE A 120 -7.43 -0.27 -7.40
CA ILE A 120 -6.43 -0.02 -8.47
C ILE A 120 -5.37 1.01 -8.06
N GLY A 121 -5.27 1.35 -6.77
CA GLY A 121 -4.51 2.49 -6.30
C GLY A 121 -3.87 2.30 -4.94
N LEU A 122 -3.01 3.25 -4.59
CA LEU A 122 -2.31 3.39 -3.33
C LEU A 122 -2.99 4.45 -2.48
N ASP A 123 -3.45 4.08 -1.29
CA ASP A 123 -3.88 5.03 -0.26
C ASP A 123 -2.77 5.28 0.76
N ILE A 124 -2.40 6.53 0.96
CA ILE A 124 -1.23 6.92 1.77
C ILE A 124 -1.68 7.95 2.80
N TRP A 125 -1.49 7.63 4.07
CA TRP A 125 -1.95 8.49 5.17
C TRP A 125 -0.89 8.76 6.23
N GLY A 126 -1.08 9.87 6.93
CA GLY A 126 -0.25 10.34 8.03
C GLY A 126 0.71 11.47 7.64
N GLU A 127 1.26 12.12 8.68
CA GLU A 127 2.13 13.29 8.52
C GLU A 127 3.24 13.07 7.49
N GLY A 128 3.22 13.85 6.41
CA GLY A 128 4.21 13.80 5.33
C GLY A 128 3.88 12.85 4.17
N ALA A 129 2.65 12.31 4.10
CA ALA A 129 2.18 11.45 3.00
C ALA A 129 2.49 12.03 1.61
N LEU A 130 2.15 13.31 1.37
CA LEU A 130 2.37 13.95 0.08
C LEU A 130 3.85 14.10 -0.26
N ALA A 131 4.68 14.49 0.72
CA ALA A 131 6.12 14.61 0.55
C ALA A 131 6.78 13.26 0.25
N ALA A 132 6.36 12.20 0.94
CA ALA A 132 6.86 10.84 0.73
C ALA A 132 6.52 10.33 -0.69
N THR A 133 5.29 10.56 -1.12
CA THR A 133 4.78 10.18 -2.46
C THR A 133 5.53 10.89 -3.58
N ARG A 134 5.67 12.22 -3.50
CA ARG A 134 6.45 13.00 -4.48
C ARG A 134 7.91 12.57 -4.54
N THR A 135 8.53 12.30 -3.40
CA THR A 135 9.93 11.84 -3.33
C THR A 135 10.11 10.50 -4.02
N ALA A 136 9.19 9.55 -3.78
CA ALA A 136 9.20 8.26 -4.47
C ALA A 136 8.98 8.43 -5.99
N ALA A 137 8.05 9.29 -6.40
CA ALA A 137 7.73 9.51 -7.81
C ALA A 137 8.94 10.09 -8.58
N ILE A 138 9.62 11.07 -7.98
CA ILE A 138 10.86 11.66 -8.52
C ILE A 138 11.95 10.61 -8.67
N ALA A 139 12.15 9.75 -7.66
CA ALA A 139 13.17 8.69 -7.72
C ALA A 139 12.94 7.70 -8.87
N ARG A 140 11.68 7.57 -9.33
CA ARG A 140 11.27 6.64 -10.40
C ARG A 140 11.02 7.31 -11.75
N GLY A 141 11.14 8.63 -11.85
CA GLY A 141 10.77 9.35 -13.07
C GLY A 141 9.27 9.30 -13.38
N ILE A 142 8.44 9.10 -12.35
CA ILE A 142 6.97 9.13 -12.46
C ILE A 142 6.53 10.58 -12.27
N SER A 143 5.69 11.07 -13.18
CA SER A 143 4.99 12.35 -12.99
C SER A 143 3.70 12.09 -12.24
N LEU A 144 3.39 12.86 -11.21
CA LEU A 144 2.08 12.83 -10.55
C LEU A 144 1.15 13.85 -11.22
N ASP A 145 -0.10 13.48 -11.48
CA ASP A 145 -1.17 14.39 -11.91
C ASP A 145 -2.06 14.70 -10.70
N GLU A 146 -1.60 15.65 -9.90
CA GLU A 146 -2.20 15.98 -8.61
C GLU A 146 -3.45 16.84 -8.77
N LYS A 147 -4.57 16.36 -8.22
CA LYS A 147 -5.83 17.09 -8.11
C LYS A 147 -6.31 17.11 -6.66
N PRO A 148 -7.03 18.15 -6.21
CA PRO A 148 -7.78 18.07 -4.96
C PRO A 148 -8.85 16.96 -5.08
N PRO A 149 -9.41 16.48 -3.96
CA PRO A 149 -10.64 15.73 -4.02
C PRO A 149 -11.69 16.50 -4.79
N GLU A 150 -12.47 15.78 -5.59
CA GLU A 150 -13.72 16.34 -6.07
C GLU A 150 -14.56 16.55 -4.81
N ASP A 151 -14.79 17.80 -4.43
CA ASP A 151 -15.77 18.12 -3.42
C ASP A 151 -17.05 17.36 -3.82
N ASP A 152 -17.69 16.66 -2.88
CA ASP A 152 -19.10 16.29 -3.01
C ASP A 152 -19.92 17.60 -3.06
N LEU A 153 -19.81 18.37 -4.14
CA LEU A 153 -20.68 19.48 -4.51
C LEU A 153 -21.98 18.88 -5.03
N ASN A 154 -22.59 18.00 -4.26
CA ASN A 154 -23.96 17.55 -4.40
C ASN A 154 -24.42 16.91 -3.08
N ASP A 155 -24.56 17.72 -2.03
CA ASP A 155 -25.54 17.44 -1.00
C ASP A 155 -26.38 18.70 -0.75
N HIS A 156 -27.50 18.71 -1.49
CA HIS A 156 -28.85 19.18 -1.15
C HIS A 156 -29.06 20.56 -0.48
#